data_AF-A0A017HT62-F1
#
_entry.id   AF-A0A017HT62-F1
#
_cell.length_a   1.000
_cell.length_b   1.000
_cell.length_c   1.000
_cell.angle_alpha   90.00
_cell.angle_beta   90.00
_cell.angle_gamma   90.00
#
_symmetry.space_group_name_H-M   'P 1'
#
loop_
_entity.id
_entity.type
_entity.pdbx_description
1 polymer ?
#
loop_
_entity_poly.entity_id
_entity_poly.type
_entity_poly.pdbx_seq_one_letter_code
_entity_poly.pdbx_strand_id
1 'polypeptide(L)'
;MTDLTFQDLVPHAPEGRFDGINRPYAPQDVAKLRGSLTVQHTLAERGANRLWKDLHEQPFLNALGAVTGNQAMQQVRAGLRAIYLSGWQVAADANTAGAMYPDQSLYPANAAPELCRRINRTLRRADEIEASEGNVTRDWYVPIVADAEAGFGGPLNSFEIMKAFIEAGAAGVHFEDQLASEKKCGHLGGKVLIPTAAHERNLVAARLAADVMGVPTITVARTDAESAQLITSDVDERDHPFIDRENRTPEGFFRLKPGTGLDHCIARGLAYAEIADLLWWETSHPDLDDARKFAEAVHRKYPGKLLAYNCSPSFNWKAKLDDETIKKFQRELGAMGYKFQFVTLAGFHSLNLSMFELADGYRDRGMDAYSELQQREFAATKQGFTAVRHQREVGTGYFDLVSTTITQGKSSTTAMGESTETAQFTHA
;
A
#
# COMPACT_ATOMS: atom_id res chain seq x y z
N MET A 1 -28.09 28.23 12.91
CA MET A 1 -27.41 27.36 11.91
C MET A 1 -26.41 26.55 12.71
N THR A 2 -26.48 25.23 12.68
CA THR A 2 -25.48 24.37 13.32
C THR A 2 -24.14 24.60 12.63
N ASP A 3 -23.06 24.73 13.39
CA ASP A 3 -21.71 24.87 12.83
C ASP A 3 -21.33 23.59 12.09
N LEU A 4 -20.97 23.72 10.82
CA LEU A 4 -20.53 22.61 9.97
C LEU A 4 -19.31 21.91 10.59
N THR A 5 -19.35 20.59 10.71
CA THR A 5 -18.27 19.76 11.27
C THR A 5 -17.59 18.90 10.20
N PHE A 6 -16.43 18.29 10.53
CA PHE A 6 -15.79 17.31 9.65
C PHE A 6 -16.62 16.02 9.49
N GLN A 7 -17.40 15.64 10.51
CA GLN A 7 -18.31 14.50 10.40
C GLN A 7 -19.42 14.75 9.37
N ASP A 8 -19.93 15.99 9.29
CA ASP A 8 -20.92 16.37 8.26
C ASP A 8 -20.34 16.29 6.85
N LEU A 9 -19.04 16.57 6.71
CA LEU A 9 -18.34 16.55 5.43
C LEU A 9 -17.99 15.13 4.96
N VAL A 10 -17.74 14.23 5.92
CA VAL A 10 -17.37 12.82 5.74
C VAL A 10 -18.37 11.94 6.49
N PRO A 11 -19.63 11.85 6.03
CA PRO A 11 -20.74 11.30 6.83
C PRO A 11 -20.60 9.82 7.18
N HIS A 12 -19.79 9.08 6.41
CA HIS A 12 -19.56 7.66 6.61
C HIS A 12 -18.31 7.34 7.44
N ALA A 13 -17.64 8.35 8.00
CA ALA A 13 -16.59 8.13 9.00
C ALA A 13 -17.20 7.50 10.27
N PRO A 14 -16.61 6.41 10.82
CA PRO A 14 -17.10 5.83 12.07
C PRO A 14 -16.89 6.80 13.25
N GLU A 15 -17.64 6.60 14.32
CA GLU A 15 -17.46 7.35 15.57
C GLU A 15 -16.00 7.24 16.05
N GLY A 16 -15.44 8.37 16.50
CA GLY A 16 -14.04 8.47 16.93
C GLY A 16 -13.00 8.38 15.82
N ARG A 17 -13.39 8.28 14.53
CA ARG A 17 -12.44 8.17 13.39
C ARG A 17 -11.37 9.25 13.40
N PHE A 18 -11.72 10.48 13.78
CA PHE A 18 -10.83 11.63 13.74
C PHE A 18 -10.32 12.05 15.12
N ASP A 19 -10.46 11.21 16.14
CA ASP A 19 -9.95 11.51 17.48
C ASP A 19 -8.43 11.69 17.44
N GLY A 20 -7.95 12.81 17.99
CA GLY A 20 -6.53 13.18 17.97
C GLY A 20 -6.00 13.62 16.60
N ILE A 21 -6.85 13.77 15.57
CA ILE A 21 -6.45 14.29 14.25
C ILE A 21 -6.67 15.81 14.20
N ASN A 22 -5.56 16.55 14.14
CA ASN A 22 -5.51 17.98 13.96
C ASN A 22 -5.55 18.37 12.47
N ARG A 23 -6.29 19.44 12.17
CA ARG A 23 -6.38 20.05 10.84
C ARG A 23 -6.15 21.55 10.98
N PRO A 24 -5.21 22.14 10.22
CA PRO A 24 -4.96 23.60 10.27
C PRO A 24 -5.99 24.41 9.46
N TYR A 25 -7.06 23.79 8.98
CA TYR A 25 -8.12 24.41 8.19
C TYR A 25 -9.49 24.06 8.78
N ALA A 26 -10.51 24.88 8.48
CA ALA A 26 -11.84 24.70 9.04
C ALA A 26 -12.75 23.85 8.11
N PRO A 27 -13.83 23.22 8.61
CA PRO A 27 -14.83 22.55 7.78
C PRO A 27 -15.39 23.44 6.66
N GLN A 28 -15.52 24.75 6.90
CA GLN A 28 -16.00 25.71 5.92
C GLN A 28 -15.05 25.86 4.72
N ASP A 29 -13.75 25.64 4.90
CA ASP A 29 -12.79 25.68 3.79
C ASP A 29 -12.95 24.46 2.89
N VAL A 30 -13.18 23.28 3.48
CA VAL A 30 -13.52 22.06 2.72
C VAL A 30 -14.79 22.26 1.91
N ALA A 31 -15.84 22.84 2.52
CA ALA A 31 -17.10 23.12 1.83
C ALA A 31 -16.94 24.04 0.61
N LYS A 32 -16.02 25.02 0.68
CA LYS A 32 -15.71 25.91 -0.46
C LYS A 32 -14.98 25.18 -1.59
N LEU A 33 -14.17 24.16 -1.27
CA LEU A 33 -13.30 23.47 -2.22
C LEU A 33 -13.96 22.24 -2.87
N ARG A 34 -15.02 21.69 -2.29
CA ARG A 34 -15.61 20.42 -2.73
C ARG A 34 -16.61 20.48 -3.90
N GLY A 35 -16.86 21.67 -4.45
CA GLY A 35 -17.81 21.87 -5.53
C GLY A 35 -19.27 21.71 -5.10
N SER A 36 -20.19 21.77 -6.07
CA SER A 36 -21.64 21.76 -5.85
C SER A 36 -22.30 20.37 -5.97
N LEU A 37 -21.56 19.36 -6.42
CA LEU A 37 -22.03 17.99 -6.62
C LEU A 37 -21.20 17.03 -5.76
N THR A 38 -21.87 16.27 -4.90
CA THR A 38 -21.21 15.19 -4.15
C THR A 38 -21.00 14.00 -5.07
N VAL A 39 -19.75 13.73 -5.43
CA VAL A 39 -19.35 12.50 -6.13
C VAL A 39 -19.03 11.43 -5.10
N GLN A 40 -19.61 10.23 -5.27
CA GLN A 40 -19.44 9.12 -4.33
C GLN A 40 -18.23 8.26 -4.71
N HIS A 41 -17.44 7.87 -3.70
CA HIS A 41 -16.23 7.07 -3.86
C HIS A 41 -16.34 5.75 -3.08
N THR A 42 -17.32 4.92 -3.45
CA THR A 42 -17.75 3.72 -2.69
C THR A 42 -16.61 2.80 -2.26
N LEU A 43 -15.66 2.50 -3.15
CA LEU A 43 -14.55 1.59 -2.83
C LEU A 43 -13.56 2.21 -1.82
N ALA A 44 -13.26 3.49 -1.95
CA ALA A 44 -12.37 4.18 -1.01
C ALA A 44 -13.00 4.29 0.37
N GLU A 45 -14.28 4.66 0.44
CA GLU A 45 -15.02 4.75 1.71
C GLU A 45 -15.09 3.39 2.42
N ARG A 46 -15.57 2.36 1.71
CA ARG A 46 -15.69 1.01 2.26
C ARG A 46 -14.33 0.46 2.68
N GLY A 47 -13.31 0.64 1.83
CA GLY A 47 -11.94 0.22 2.11
C GLY A 47 -11.37 0.90 3.33
N ALA A 48 -11.48 2.23 3.44
CA ALA A 48 -10.97 3.00 4.57
C ALA A 48 -11.64 2.62 5.89
N ASN A 49 -12.96 2.46 5.89
CA ASN A 49 -13.71 2.03 7.07
C ASN A 49 -13.36 0.60 7.50
N ARG A 50 -13.21 -0.32 6.55
CA ARG A 50 -12.76 -1.69 6.82
C ARG A 50 -11.33 -1.72 7.36
N LEU A 51 -10.43 -0.94 6.77
CA LEU A 51 -9.05 -0.82 7.24
C LEU A 51 -9.01 -0.28 8.67
N TRP A 52 -9.75 0.80 8.95
CA TRP A 52 -9.85 1.37 10.29
C TRP A 52 -10.31 0.34 11.32
N LYS A 53 -11.40 -0.38 11.03
CA LYS A 53 -11.94 -1.45 11.87
C LYS A 53 -10.87 -2.52 12.15
N ASP A 54 -10.27 -3.04 11.09
CA ASP A 54 -9.32 -4.16 11.21
C ASP A 54 -8.03 -3.76 11.95
N LEU A 55 -7.58 -2.51 11.82
CA LEU A 55 -6.43 -1.98 12.59
C LEU A 55 -6.68 -1.96 14.11
N HIS A 56 -7.94 -1.83 14.54
CA HIS A 56 -8.32 -1.81 15.95
C HIS A 56 -8.72 -3.19 16.49
N GLU A 57 -9.37 -4.02 15.67
CA GLU A 57 -9.89 -5.32 16.12
C GLU A 57 -8.89 -6.47 15.96
N GLN A 58 -7.94 -6.38 15.03
CA GLN A 58 -6.97 -7.45 14.81
C GLN A 58 -5.70 -7.24 15.64
N PRO A 59 -4.98 -8.31 16.00
CA PRO A 59 -3.65 -8.20 16.61
C PRO A 59 -2.71 -7.33 15.76
N PHE A 60 -2.73 -7.57 14.44
CA PHE A 60 -2.14 -6.77 13.38
C PHE A 60 -2.73 -7.21 12.04
N LEU A 61 -2.60 -6.37 11.02
CA LEU A 61 -2.84 -6.71 9.63
C LEU A 61 -1.51 -6.86 8.91
N ASN A 62 -1.32 -7.97 8.18
CA ASN A 62 -0.20 -8.15 7.29
C ASN A 62 -0.62 -8.16 5.81
N ALA A 63 0.24 -7.62 4.96
CA ALA A 63 0.01 -7.51 3.52
C ALA A 63 1.28 -7.81 2.72
N LEU A 64 1.10 -8.12 1.43
CA LEU A 64 2.18 -8.31 0.47
C LEU A 64 2.04 -7.27 -0.65
N GLY A 65 3.17 -6.76 -1.15
CA GLY A 65 3.20 -5.89 -2.31
C GLY A 65 2.69 -6.60 -3.56
N ALA A 66 1.62 -6.11 -4.17
CA ALA A 66 1.08 -6.61 -5.43
C ALA A 66 1.43 -5.66 -6.60
N VAL A 67 2.05 -6.20 -7.65
CA VAL A 67 2.37 -5.47 -8.90
C VAL A 67 1.36 -5.72 -10.01
N THR A 68 0.43 -6.68 -9.82
CA THR A 68 -0.68 -6.95 -10.75
C THR A 68 -1.98 -7.22 -10.00
N GLY A 69 -3.11 -7.11 -10.72
CA GLY A 69 -4.42 -7.48 -10.19
C GLY A 69 -4.54 -8.96 -9.84
N ASN A 70 -3.94 -9.88 -10.61
CA ASN A 70 -3.99 -11.30 -10.28
C ASN A 70 -3.17 -11.64 -9.05
N GLN A 71 -2.03 -10.98 -8.81
CA GLN A 71 -1.32 -11.14 -7.54
C GLN A 71 -2.20 -10.75 -6.36
N ALA A 72 -2.88 -9.61 -6.42
CA ALA A 72 -3.80 -9.19 -5.37
C ALA A 72 -4.97 -10.17 -5.19
N MET A 73 -5.55 -10.67 -6.29
CA MET A 73 -6.60 -11.70 -6.25
C MET A 73 -6.14 -12.97 -5.55
N GLN A 74 -4.93 -13.47 -5.84
CA GLN A 74 -4.40 -14.67 -5.17
C GLN A 74 -4.04 -14.40 -3.71
N GLN A 75 -3.57 -13.20 -3.36
CA GLN A 75 -3.36 -12.79 -1.96
C GLN A 75 -4.67 -12.86 -1.15
N VAL A 76 -5.78 -12.35 -1.69
CA VAL A 76 -7.10 -12.44 -1.05
C VAL A 76 -7.61 -13.89 -1.00
N ARG A 77 -7.44 -14.65 -2.08
CA ARG A 77 -7.83 -16.07 -2.13
C ARG A 77 -7.11 -16.90 -1.06
N ALA A 78 -5.84 -16.60 -0.81
CA ALA A 78 -5.04 -17.22 0.23
C ALA A 78 -5.40 -16.76 1.66
N GLY A 79 -6.30 -15.77 1.80
CA GLY A 79 -6.82 -15.30 3.08
C GLY A 79 -6.19 -14.02 3.64
N LEU A 80 -5.33 -13.33 2.89
CA LEU A 80 -4.85 -12.01 3.30
C LEU A 80 -5.99 -10.98 3.28
N ARG A 81 -6.01 -10.13 4.31
CA ARG A 81 -7.10 -9.17 4.56
C ARG A 81 -6.80 -7.75 4.08
N ALA A 82 -5.61 -7.52 3.52
CA ALA A 82 -5.20 -6.22 2.99
C ALA A 82 -4.18 -6.43 1.85
N ILE A 83 -4.10 -5.44 0.97
CA ILE A 83 -3.12 -5.39 -0.13
C ILE A 83 -2.20 -4.20 0.11
N TYR A 84 -0.90 -4.42 -0.11
CA TYR A 84 0.05 -3.32 -0.20
C TYR A 84 0.34 -3.04 -1.68
N LEU A 85 0.34 -1.76 -2.06
CA LEU A 85 0.72 -1.31 -3.40
C LEU A 85 2.03 -0.52 -3.28
N SER A 86 3.12 -1.11 -3.77
CA SER A 86 4.47 -0.56 -3.65
C SER A 86 4.82 0.37 -4.82
N GLY A 87 5.29 1.59 -4.54
CA GLY A 87 5.82 2.51 -5.54
C GLY A 87 7.08 1.97 -6.21
N TRP A 88 7.94 1.26 -5.46
CA TRP A 88 9.08 0.54 -6.00
C TRP A 88 8.66 -0.47 -7.08
N GLN A 89 7.61 -1.26 -6.84
CA GLN A 89 7.14 -2.25 -7.81
C GLN A 89 6.49 -1.59 -9.04
N VAL A 90 5.81 -0.46 -8.85
CA VAL A 90 5.32 0.38 -9.94
C VAL A 90 6.48 0.86 -10.80
N ALA A 91 7.55 1.40 -10.20
CA ALA A 91 8.76 1.81 -10.90
C ALA A 91 9.38 0.65 -11.69
N ALA A 92 9.49 -0.53 -11.07
CA ALA A 92 10.13 -1.68 -11.67
C ALA A 92 9.38 -2.24 -12.88
N ASP A 93 8.04 -2.41 -12.80
CA ASP A 93 7.33 -3.27 -13.78
C ASP A 93 5.86 -2.90 -14.05
N ALA A 94 5.33 -1.80 -13.50
CA ALA A 94 3.89 -1.49 -13.64
C ALA A 94 3.54 -0.01 -13.79
N ASN A 95 4.46 0.82 -14.30
CA ASN A 95 4.22 2.24 -14.46
C ASN A 95 3.72 2.67 -15.85
N THR A 96 3.17 3.88 -15.91
CA THR A 96 2.56 4.49 -17.10
C THR A 96 3.55 5.02 -18.13
N ALA A 97 4.86 5.00 -17.85
CA ALA A 97 5.88 5.24 -18.88
C ALA A 97 6.26 3.96 -19.63
N GLY A 98 5.81 2.78 -19.17
CA GLY A 98 6.12 1.50 -19.82
C GLY A 98 7.61 1.16 -19.79
N ALA A 99 8.34 1.62 -18.76
CA ALA A 99 9.77 1.43 -18.62
C ALA A 99 10.10 0.83 -17.25
N MET A 100 11.22 0.09 -17.18
CA MET A 100 11.77 -0.36 -15.89
C MET A 100 12.61 0.76 -15.29
N TYR A 101 12.23 1.20 -14.09
CA TYR A 101 12.94 2.24 -13.34
C TYR A 101 13.42 1.74 -11.97
N PRO A 102 14.52 2.30 -11.44
CA PRO A 102 14.78 2.24 -10.02
C PRO A 102 13.75 3.10 -9.24
N ASP A 103 13.60 2.81 -7.95
CA ASP A 103 12.71 3.54 -7.03
C ASP A 103 13.26 4.92 -6.67
N GLN A 104 13.01 5.89 -7.57
CA GLN A 104 13.47 7.27 -7.49
C GLN A 104 12.45 8.29 -8.05
N SER A 105 11.14 7.99 -7.98
CA SER A 105 10.07 8.87 -8.48
C SER A 105 10.21 9.28 -9.96
N LEU A 106 10.85 8.44 -10.79
CA LEU A 106 11.07 8.72 -12.22
C LEU A 106 9.82 8.53 -13.07
N TYR A 107 8.87 7.73 -12.58
CA TYR A 107 7.67 7.39 -13.33
C TYR A 107 6.60 8.49 -13.22
N PRO A 108 5.66 8.60 -14.17
CA PRO A 108 4.59 9.59 -14.10
C PRO A 108 3.69 9.37 -12.88
N ALA A 109 3.37 10.44 -12.14
CA ALA A 109 2.68 10.39 -10.85
C ALA A 109 1.32 9.65 -10.85
N ASN A 110 0.68 9.45 -12.00
CA ASN A 110 -0.57 8.71 -12.12
C ASN A 110 -0.41 7.18 -12.09
N ALA A 111 0.82 6.65 -12.16
CA ALA A 111 1.08 5.22 -12.30
C ALA A 111 0.53 4.37 -11.15
N ALA A 112 0.80 4.75 -9.90
CA ALA A 112 0.35 4.00 -8.74
C ALA A 112 -1.19 4.05 -8.56
N PRO A 113 -1.87 5.20 -8.77
CA PRO A 113 -3.33 5.24 -8.89
C PRO A 113 -3.90 4.33 -9.99
N GLU A 114 -3.26 4.24 -11.17
CA GLU A 114 -3.68 3.30 -12.21
C GLU A 114 -3.57 1.84 -11.76
N LEU A 115 -2.48 1.47 -11.07
CA LEU A 115 -2.33 0.13 -10.52
C LEU A 115 -3.39 -0.16 -9.44
N CYS A 116 -3.68 0.81 -8.56
CA CYS A 116 -4.74 0.68 -7.56
C CYS A 116 -6.09 0.39 -8.23
N ARG A 117 -6.42 1.12 -9.29
CA ARG A 117 -7.65 0.91 -10.07
C ARG A 117 -7.67 -0.47 -10.73
N ARG A 118 -6.54 -0.95 -11.25
CA ARG A 118 -6.41 -2.30 -11.83
C ARG A 118 -6.65 -3.38 -10.79
N ILE A 119 -6.06 -3.26 -9.59
CA ILE A 119 -6.28 -4.19 -8.49
C ILE A 119 -7.76 -4.25 -8.12
N ASN A 120 -8.40 -3.11 -7.87
CA ASN A 120 -9.83 -3.06 -7.54
C ASN A 120 -10.73 -3.65 -8.65
N ARG A 121 -10.39 -3.44 -9.93
CA ARG A 121 -11.13 -4.05 -11.06
C ARG A 121 -10.98 -5.57 -11.10
N THR A 122 -9.80 -6.10 -10.80
CA THR A 122 -9.60 -7.56 -10.72
C THR A 122 -10.36 -8.16 -9.54
N LEU A 123 -10.31 -7.52 -8.37
CA LEU A 123 -11.06 -7.97 -7.19
C LEU A 123 -12.58 -7.95 -7.44
N ARG A 124 -13.09 -6.91 -8.12
CA ARG A 124 -14.49 -6.86 -8.57
C ARG A 124 -14.82 -8.02 -9.52
N ARG A 125 -13.95 -8.36 -10.46
CA ARG A 125 -14.19 -9.49 -11.36
C ARG A 125 -14.24 -10.81 -10.59
N ALA A 126 -13.36 -11.00 -9.62
CA ALA A 126 -13.35 -12.20 -8.78
C ALA A 126 -14.66 -12.33 -7.97
N ASP A 127 -15.17 -11.23 -7.43
CA ASP A 127 -16.47 -11.15 -6.77
C ASP A 127 -17.63 -11.48 -7.70
N GLU A 128 -17.68 -10.86 -8.89
CA GLU A 128 -18.69 -11.10 -9.92
C GLU A 128 -18.74 -12.58 -10.36
N ILE A 129 -17.58 -13.23 -10.49
CA ILE A 129 -17.48 -14.66 -10.82
C ILE A 129 -18.13 -15.50 -9.71
N GLU A 130 -17.69 -15.36 -8.47
CA GLU A 130 -18.22 -16.16 -7.35
C GLU A 130 -19.70 -15.87 -7.07
N ALA A 131 -20.14 -14.64 -7.24
CA ALA A 131 -21.55 -14.25 -7.11
C ALA A 131 -22.41 -14.90 -8.19
N SER A 132 -21.94 -14.92 -9.44
CA SER A 132 -22.67 -15.57 -10.55
C SER A 132 -22.81 -17.08 -10.39
N GLU A 133 -21.87 -17.70 -9.67
CA GLU A 133 -21.88 -19.14 -9.35
C GLU A 133 -22.64 -19.46 -8.06
N GLY A 134 -23.15 -18.45 -7.35
CA GLY A 134 -23.88 -18.61 -6.09
C GLY A 134 -23.00 -19.00 -4.90
N ASN A 135 -21.70 -18.73 -4.93
CA ASN A 135 -20.73 -19.21 -3.93
C ASN A 135 -19.73 -18.12 -3.48
N VAL A 136 -20.22 -16.98 -3.01
CA VAL A 136 -19.37 -15.94 -2.41
C VAL A 136 -19.00 -16.36 -0.99
N THR A 137 -17.77 -16.82 -0.81
CA THR A 137 -17.27 -17.32 0.49
C THR A 137 -16.31 -16.35 1.18
N ARG A 138 -15.92 -15.28 0.49
CA ARG A 138 -14.94 -14.30 0.97
C ARG A 138 -15.29 -12.90 0.50
N ASP A 139 -14.77 -11.93 1.25
CA ASP A 139 -14.89 -10.52 0.89
C ASP A 139 -13.71 -10.10 0.01
N TRP A 140 -13.97 -10.04 -1.31
CA TRP A 140 -12.98 -9.67 -2.32
C TRP A 140 -12.50 -8.22 -2.23
N TYR A 141 -13.31 -7.32 -1.68
CA TYR A 141 -12.98 -5.90 -1.58
C TYR A 141 -12.19 -5.63 -0.29
N VAL A 142 -10.96 -6.16 -0.23
CA VAL A 142 -10.00 -5.88 0.85
C VAL A 142 -9.40 -4.47 0.70
N PRO A 143 -9.03 -3.80 1.80
CA PRO A 143 -8.37 -2.51 1.74
C PRO A 143 -7.02 -2.57 1.02
N ILE A 144 -6.76 -1.56 0.19
CA ILE A 144 -5.46 -1.30 -0.44
C ILE A 144 -4.78 -0.15 0.30
N VAL A 145 -3.58 -0.38 0.82
CA VAL A 145 -2.70 0.67 1.33
C VAL A 145 -1.63 0.96 0.27
N ALA A 146 -1.61 2.19 -0.25
CA ALA A 146 -0.85 2.54 -1.43
C ALA A 146 0.25 3.59 -1.18
N ASP A 147 1.29 3.51 -2.00
CA ASP A 147 2.47 4.35 -1.97
C ASP A 147 2.28 5.63 -2.79
N ALA A 148 2.28 6.80 -2.14
CA ALA A 148 2.33 8.10 -2.80
C ALA A 148 3.74 8.70 -2.84
N GLU A 149 4.77 7.93 -2.47
CA GLU A 149 6.17 8.33 -2.40
C GLU A 149 6.32 9.64 -1.58
N ALA A 150 7.10 10.59 -2.10
CA ALA A 150 7.24 11.94 -1.55
C ALA A 150 6.15 12.91 -2.07
N GLY A 151 5.06 12.41 -2.64
CA GLY A 151 3.97 13.22 -3.20
C GLY A 151 4.27 13.83 -4.57
N PHE A 152 5.34 13.42 -5.26
CA PHE A 152 5.73 13.87 -6.60
C PHE A 152 5.96 15.40 -6.75
N GLY A 153 6.23 16.10 -5.65
CA GLY A 153 6.49 17.53 -5.67
C GLY A 153 6.13 18.20 -4.35
N GLY A 154 5.32 19.26 -4.44
CA GLY A 154 4.87 20.01 -3.26
C GLY A 154 3.48 19.59 -2.76
N PRO A 155 2.87 20.39 -1.88
CA PRO A 155 1.56 20.09 -1.29
C PRO A 155 0.43 19.91 -2.33
N LEU A 156 0.45 20.65 -3.45
CA LEU A 156 -0.56 20.51 -4.50
C LEU A 156 -0.44 19.17 -5.25
N ASN A 157 0.79 18.68 -5.46
CA ASN A 157 1.01 17.35 -6.03
C ASN A 157 0.52 16.26 -5.05
N SER A 158 0.79 16.44 -3.75
CA SER A 158 0.30 15.55 -2.68
C SER A 158 -1.23 15.53 -2.60
N PHE A 159 -1.88 16.68 -2.77
CA PHE A 159 -3.34 16.80 -2.83
C PHE A 159 -3.92 16.04 -4.03
N GLU A 160 -3.37 16.22 -5.23
CA GLU A 160 -3.87 15.58 -6.44
C GLU A 160 -3.63 14.07 -6.46
N ILE A 161 -2.46 13.58 -6.01
CA ILE A 161 -2.22 12.13 -5.96
C ILE A 161 -3.12 11.44 -4.93
N MET A 162 -3.42 12.10 -3.81
CA MET A 162 -4.37 11.58 -2.83
C MET A 162 -5.78 11.46 -3.44
N LYS A 163 -6.25 12.48 -4.16
CA LYS A 163 -7.54 12.41 -4.89
C LYS A 163 -7.54 11.28 -5.91
N ALA A 164 -6.47 11.13 -6.70
CA ALA A 164 -6.35 10.07 -7.70
C ALA A 164 -6.41 8.66 -7.06
N PHE A 165 -5.80 8.48 -5.88
CA PHE A 165 -5.92 7.23 -5.12
C PHE A 165 -7.33 6.98 -4.57
N ILE A 166 -8.00 8.03 -4.08
CA ILE A 166 -9.40 7.93 -3.63
C ILE A 166 -10.31 7.52 -4.79
N GLU A 167 -10.17 8.16 -5.96
CA GLU A 167 -10.91 7.79 -7.17
C GLU A 167 -10.62 6.34 -7.62
N ALA A 168 -9.38 5.88 -7.43
CA ALA A 168 -8.97 4.51 -7.70
C ALA A 168 -9.43 3.49 -6.63
N GLY A 169 -9.99 3.94 -5.52
CA GLY A 169 -10.51 3.10 -4.44
C GLY A 169 -9.48 2.65 -3.41
N ALA A 170 -8.42 3.43 -3.16
CA ALA A 170 -7.47 3.15 -2.09
C ALA A 170 -8.11 3.35 -0.71
N ALA A 171 -7.78 2.49 0.26
CA ALA A 171 -8.23 2.58 1.64
C ALA A 171 -7.31 3.45 2.50
N GLY A 172 -6.01 3.39 2.22
CA GLY A 172 -5.00 4.21 2.87
C GLY A 172 -3.86 4.58 1.92
N VAL A 173 -3.20 5.68 2.21
CA VAL A 173 -2.11 6.22 1.39
C VAL A 173 -0.98 6.67 2.31
N HIS A 174 0.26 6.30 1.98
CA HIS A 174 1.44 6.74 2.72
C HIS A 174 2.24 7.79 1.96
N PHE A 175 2.78 8.76 2.70
CA PHE A 175 3.67 9.81 2.20
C PHE A 175 4.96 9.79 3.02
N GLU A 176 6.11 10.05 2.38
CA GLU A 176 7.42 10.09 3.04
C GLU A 176 8.04 11.50 3.05
N ASP A 177 8.87 11.78 4.04
CA ASP A 177 9.53 13.07 4.28
C ASP A 177 10.83 13.28 3.48
N GLN A 178 10.90 12.71 2.28
CA GLN A 178 11.99 12.91 1.33
C GLN A 178 11.72 14.07 0.37
N LEU A 179 12.80 14.61 -0.22
CA LEU A 179 12.73 15.53 -1.36
C LEU A 179 12.32 14.75 -2.61
N ALA A 180 11.15 15.05 -3.18
CA ALA A 180 10.62 14.32 -4.33
C ALA A 180 11.58 14.24 -5.54
N SER A 181 12.31 15.32 -5.85
CA SER A 181 13.27 15.32 -6.98
C SER A 181 14.49 14.44 -6.74
N GLU A 182 14.75 14.03 -5.50
CA GLU A 182 15.85 13.16 -5.10
C GLU A 182 15.37 11.95 -4.30
N LYS A 183 14.10 11.58 -4.45
CA LYS A 183 13.50 10.44 -3.75
C LYS A 183 14.32 9.17 -4.02
N LYS A 184 14.46 8.33 -2.99
CA LYS A 184 15.04 6.99 -3.11
C LYS A 184 14.19 5.97 -2.38
N CYS A 185 14.38 4.69 -2.71
CA CYS A 185 14.00 3.60 -1.82
C CYS A 185 14.59 3.83 -0.42
N GLY A 186 13.83 3.55 0.63
CA GLY A 186 14.27 3.72 2.02
C GLY A 186 15.55 2.96 2.38
N HIS A 187 15.94 1.96 1.60
CA HIS A 187 17.13 1.12 1.80
C HIS A 187 18.30 1.48 0.86
N LEU A 188 18.19 2.57 0.09
CA LEU A 188 19.28 3.11 -0.71
C LEU A 188 19.98 4.26 0.02
N GLY A 189 21.25 4.50 -0.32
CA GLY A 189 21.97 5.70 0.09
C GLY A 189 21.49 6.94 -0.66
N GLY A 190 21.94 8.12 -0.21
CA GLY A 190 21.69 9.39 -0.91
C GLY A 190 20.29 9.98 -0.70
N LYS A 191 19.54 9.54 0.31
CA LYS A 191 18.26 10.15 0.69
C LYS A 191 18.46 11.57 1.19
N VAL A 192 17.58 12.48 0.75
CA VAL A 192 17.53 13.87 1.18
C VAL A 192 16.18 14.13 1.85
N LEU A 193 16.19 14.48 3.14
CA LEU A 193 14.98 14.85 3.87
C LEU A 193 14.50 16.26 3.47
N ILE A 194 13.20 16.49 3.59
CA ILE A 194 12.62 17.84 3.67
C ILE A 194 12.47 18.27 5.14
N PRO A 195 12.34 19.58 5.44
CA PRO A 195 12.09 20.05 6.80
C PRO A 195 10.82 19.43 7.38
N THR A 196 10.78 19.28 8.70
CA THR A 196 9.61 18.69 9.39
C THR A 196 8.30 19.38 8.99
N ALA A 197 8.26 20.71 8.99
CA ALA A 197 7.10 21.50 8.54
C ALA A 197 6.71 21.31 7.06
N ALA A 198 7.66 20.93 6.19
CA ALA A 198 7.35 20.66 4.80
C ALA A 198 6.59 19.34 4.64
N HIS A 199 6.94 18.31 5.41
CA HIS A 199 6.20 17.05 5.40
C HIS A 199 4.83 17.19 6.07
N GLU A 200 4.71 17.97 7.16
CA GLU A 200 3.41 18.31 7.75
C GLU A 200 2.47 18.94 6.72
N ARG A 201 2.97 19.85 5.85
CA ARG A 201 2.17 20.43 4.76
C ARG A 201 1.70 19.38 3.74
N ASN A 202 2.51 18.38 3.41
CA ASN A 202 2.11 17.30 2.50
C ASN A 202 1.03 16.40 3.13
N LEU A 203 1.18 16.05 4.42
CA LEU A 203 0.18 15.28 5.17
C LEU A 203 -1.15 16.03 5.32
N VAL A 204 -1.08 17.34 5.61
CA VAL A 204 -2.25 18.23 5.64
C VAL A 204 -2.93 18.31 4.29
N ALA A 205 -2.17 18.39 3.19
CA ALA A 205 -2.73 18.38 1.84
C ALA A 205 -3.42 17.04 1.51
N ALA A 206 -2.84 15.92 1.92
CA ALA A 206 -3.48 14.61 1.78
C ALA A 206 -4.78 14.52 2.61
N ARG A 207 -4.79 15.02 3.85
CA ARG A 207 -6.02 15.07 4.66
C ARG A 207 -7.08 15.96 4.01
N LEU A 208 -6.69 17.13 3.50
CA LEU A 208 -7.62 18.05 2.83
C LEU A 208 -8.23 17.41 1.59
N ALA A 209 -7.44 16.67 0.81
CA ALA A 209 -7.95 15.89 -0.32
C ALA A 209 -9.00 14.87 0.14
N ALA A 210 -8.75 14.11 1.20
CA ALA A 210 -9.72 13.15 1.74
C ALA A 210 -11.01 13.82 2.22
N ASP A 211 -10.90 14.95 2.95
CA ASP A 211 -12.05 15.71 3.44
C ASP A 211 -12.87 16.31 2.28
N VAL A 212 -12.21 16.85 1.25
CA VAL A 212 -12.85 17.39 0.02
C VAL A 212 -13.59 16.30 -0.75
N MET A 213 -12.98 15.13 -0.86
CA MET A 213 -13.58 13.95 -1.52
C MET A 213 -14.62 13.25 -0.64
N GLY A 214 -14.80 13.71 0.61
CA GLY A 214 -15.82 13.20 1.53
C GLY A 214 -15.60 11.77 1.99
N VAL A 215 -14.34 11.29 2.06
CA VAL A 215 -14.01 9.91 2.45
C VAL A 215 -13.02 9.85 3.63
N PRO A 216 -13.14 8.85 4.53
CA PRO A 216 -12.31 8.75 5.73
C PRO A 216 -10.95 8.05 5.48
N THR A 217 -10.34 8.26 4.30
CA THR A 217 -9.10 7.58 3.88
C THR A 217 -8.02 7.64 4.95
N ILE A 218 -7.34 6.51 5.17
CA ILE A 218 -6.25 6.39 6.13
C ILE A 218 -4.99 7.08 5.58
N THR A 219 -4.37 7.93 6.37
CA THR A 219 -3.09 8.58 6.04
C THR A 219 -1.96 7.97 6.88
N VAL A 220 -0.85 7.63 6.23
CA VAL A 220 0.34 7.08 6.91
C VAL A 220 1.50 8.05 6.69
N ALA A 221 2.07 8.57 7.78
CA ALA A 221 3.28 9.39 7.72
C ALA A 221 4.50 8.50 7.85
N ARG A 222 5.35 8.50 6.82
CA ARG A 222 6.63 7.82 6.81
C ARG A 222 7.76 8.83 7.05
N THR A 223 8.69 8.48 7.92
CA THR A 223 9.99 9.16 8.01
C THR A 223 11.14 8.28 7.54
N ASP A 224 12.06 8.88 6.78
CA ASP A 224 13.27 8.25 6.24
C ASP A 224 14.55 8.66 6.99
N ALA A 225 14.39 9.33 8.13
CA ALA A 225 15.47 9.98 8.87
C ALA A 225 16.52 9.03 9.49
N GLU A 226 16.24 7.73 9.57
CA GLU A 226 17.15 6.75 10.19
C GLU A 226 18.48 6.65 9.44
N SER A 227 18.41 6.56 8.11
CA SER A 227 19.57 6.39 7.23
C SER A 227 19.81 7.56 6.29
N ALA A 228 18.88 8.52 6.20
CA ALA A 228 19.14 9.74 5.44
C ALA A 228 20.35 10.51 6.01
N GLN A 229 21.18 11.03 5.11
CA GLN A 229 22.41 11.75 5.48
C GLN A 229 22.33 13.23 5.12
N LEU A 230 21.24 13.66 4.47
CA LEU A 230 21.07 14.98 3.91
C LEU A 230 19.69 15.53 4.26
N ILE A 231 19.59 16.85 4.39
CA ILE A 231 18.33 17.60 4.50
C ILE A 231 18.41 18.88 3.67
N THR A 232 17.30 19.29 3.06
CA THR A 232 17.31 20.44 2.13
C THR A 232 17.55 21.79 2.80
N SER A 233 17.13 21.97 4.06
CA SER A 233 17.19 23.25 4.75
C SER A 233 17.18 23.06 6.26
N ASP A 234 17.84 23.96 6.99
CA ASP A 234 17.79 24.10 8.45
C ASP A 234 16.74 25.11 8.91
N VAL A 235 15.71 25.42 8.10
CA VAL A 235 14.70 26.44 8.44
C VAL A 235 13.80 26.06 9.63
N ASP A 236 13.63 24.77 9.89
CA ASP A 236 12.78 24.27 10.99
C ASP A 236 13.63 23.98 12.23
N GLU A 237 13.38 24.71 13.32
CA GLU A 237 14.13 24.57 14.58
C GLU A 237 14.10 23.15 15.15
N ARG A 238 13.04 22.39 14.85
CA ARG A 238 12.89 20.99 15.28
C ARG A 238 13.93 20.07 14.65
N ASP A 239 14.46 20.44 13.48
CA ASP A 239 15.49 19.67 12.77
C ASP A 239 16.91 20.05 13.22
N HIS A 240 17.11 21.23 13.84
CA HIS A 240 18.45 21.74 14.24
C HIS A 240 19.30 20.77 15.08
N PRO A 241 18.74 20.02 16.05
CA PRO A 241 19.54 19.08 16.84
C PRO A 241 20.27 18.03 15.99
N PHE A 242 19.75 17.72 14.81
CA PHE A 242 20.22 16.65 13.93
C PHE A 242 21.10 17.13 12.78
N ILE A 243 21.26 18.44 12.60
CA ILE A 243 21.96 19.04 11.44
C ILE A 243 23.39 19.45 11.81
N ASP A 244 24.36 19.05 10.99
CA ASP A 244 25.69 19.65 10.95
C ASP A 244 25.64 20.96 10.12
N ARG A 245 25.34 22.07 10.79
CA ARG A 245 25.06 23.37 10.15
C ARG A 245 26.26 23.99 9.44
N GLU A 246 27.47 23.52 9.75
CA GLU A 246 28.70 23.99 9.13
C GLU A 246 29.03 23.21 7.84
N ASN A 247 28.31 22.11 7.57
CA ASN A 247 28.66 21.17 6.52
C ASN A 247 27.55 21.04 5.48
N ARG A 248 27.80 21.69 4.33
CA ARG A 248 26.91 21.64 3.18
C ARG A 248 27.54 20.93 1.98
N THR A 249 26.70 20.31 1.17
CA THR A 249 27.10 19.71 -0.10
C THR A 249 27.17 20.76 -1.23
N PRO A 250 27.80 20.45 -2.39
CA PRO A 250 27.81 21.34 -3.56
C PRO A 250 26.42 21.73 -4.08
N GLU A 251 25.44 20.84 -3.95
CA GLU A 251 24.03 21.08 -4.28
C GLU A 251 23.33 22.01 -3.28
N GLY A 252 23.96 22.27 -2.13
CA GLY A 252 23.47 23.15 -1.08
C GLY A 252 22.73 22.45 0.07
N PHE A 253 22.63 21.12 0.07
CA PHE A 253 22.01 20.37 1.16
C PHE A 253 22.86 20.40 2.41
N PHE A 254 22.23 20.38 3.58
CA PHE A 254 22.92 20.21 4.86
C PHE A 254 23.15 18.74 5.15
N ARG A 255 24.27 18.42 5.83
CA ARG A 255 24.50 17.06 6.34
C ARG A 255 23.80 16.85 7.68
N LEU A 256 23.33 15.62 7.87
CA LEU A 256 22.81 15.16 9.16
C LEU A 256 23.95 14.57 10.01
N LYS A 257 23.84 14.73 11.33
CA LYS A 257 24.83 14.22 12.28
C LYS A 257 24.80 12.69 12.29
N PRO A 258 25.96 12.02 12.30
CA PRO A 258 26.01 10.57 12.38
C PRO A 258 25.48 10.08 13.74
N GLY A 259 24.83 8.92 13.75
CA GLY A 259 24.37 8.26 14.98
C GLY A 259 23.07 8.82 15.59
N THR A 260 22.43 9.81 14.96
CA THR A 260 21.17 10.41 15.48
C THR A 260 19.91 9.93 14.75
N GLY A 261 20.01 8.90 13.90
CA GLY A 261 18.94 8.49 12.99
C GLY A 261 17.63 8.12 13.69
N LEU A 262 17.68 7.19 14.66
CA LEU A 262 16.50 6.77 15.42
C LEU A 262 15.88 7.93 16.22
N ASP A 263 16.70 8.74 16.88
CA ASP A 263 16.22 9.91 17.63
C ASP A 263 15.53 10.93 16.72
N HIS A 264 16.04 11.11 15.50
CA HIS A 264 15.44 11.97 14.49
C HIS A 264 14.09 11.40 14.00
N CYS A 265 14.01 10.08 13.77
CA CYS A 265 12.75 9.39 13.45
C CYS A 265 11.72 9.58 14.57
N ILE A 266 12.12 9.43 15.84
CA ILE A 266 11.24 9.65 16.99
C ILE A 266 10.74 11.09 17.00
N ALA A 267 11.63 12.09 16.88
CA ALA A 267 11.26 13.50 16.88
C ALA A 267 10.25 13.84 15.77
N ARG A 268 10.49 13.34 14.56
CA ARG A 268 9.60 13.52 13.40
C ARG A 268 8.28 12.77 13.55
N GLY A 269 8.32 11.52 14.00
CA GLY A 269 7.12 10.74 14.30
C GLY A 269 6.20 11.45 15.31
N LEU A 270 6.78 12.03 16.37
CA LEU A 270 6.05 12.83 17.35
C LEU A 270 5.45 14.12 16.77
N ALA A 271 6.06 14.72 15.75
CA ALA A 271 5.51 15.89 15.05
C ALA A 271 4.33 15.49 14.14
N TYR A 272 4.42 14.34 13.46
CA TYR A 272 3.41 13.89 12.51
C TYR A 272 2.21 13.18 13.17
N ALA A 273 2.33 12.81 14.44
CA ALA A 273 1.37 12.00 15.18
C ALA A 273 -0.04 12.59 15.27
N GLU A 274 -0.20 13.92 15.26
CA GLU A 274 -1.52 14.55 15.30
C GLU A 274 -2.11 14.77 13.90
N ILE A 275 -1.38 14.49 12.82
CA ILE A 275 -1.84 14.75 11.45
C ILE A 275 -2.20 13.44 10.73
N ALA A 276 -1.34 12.43 10.87
CA ALA A 276 -1.49 11.14 10.22
C ALA A 276 -2.20 10.12 11.10
N ASP A 277 -2.86 9.12 10.51
CA ASP A 277 -3.52 8.05 11.24
C ASP A 277 -2.52 7.01 11.76
N LEU A 278 -1.54 6.64 10.93
CA LEU A 278 -0.43 5.74 11.29
C LEU A 278 0.91 6.43 11.12
N LEU A 279 1.89 5.99 11.91
CA LEU A 279 3.30 6.36 11.76
C LEU A 279 4.13 5.17 11.29
N TRP A 280 5.02 5.42 10.34
CA TRP A 280 6.02 4.46 9.86
C TRP A 280 7.39 5.14 9.91
N TRP A 281 8.38 4.45 10.44
CA TRP A 281 9.78 4.85 10.33
C TRP A 281 10.51 3.77 9.55
N GLU A 282 11.27 4.17 8.53
CA GLU A 282 12.05 3.22 7.75
C GLU A 282 13.36 2.88 8.47
N THR A 283 13.85 1.65 8.30
CA THR A 283 14.91 1.09 9.15
C THR A 283 15.98 0.39 8.30
N SER A 284 17.24 0.44 8.72
CA SER A 284 18.31 -0.25 8.00
C SER A 284 18.33 -1.77 8.27
N HIS A 285 17.75 -2.24 9.38
CA HIS A 285 17.79 -3.62 9.84
C HIS A 285 16.45 -4.07 10.46
N PRO A 286 16.08 -5.37 10.34
CA PRO A 286 14.90 -5.92 10.99
C PRO A 286 15.19 -6.14 12.50
N ASP A 287 15.13 -5.06 13.29
CA ASP A 287 15.50 -5.03 14.70
C ASP A 287 14.29 -4.76 15.61
N LEU A 288 13.96 -5.73 16.48
CA LEU A 288 12.82 -5.63 17.40
C LEU A 288 13.08 -4.68 18.58
N ASP A 289 14.32 -4.44 18.96
CA ASP A 289 14.67 -3.54 20.07
C ASP A 289 14.54 -2.09 19.63
N ASP A 290 15.01 -1.73 18.44
CA ASP A 290 14.79 -0.40 17.90
C ASP A 290 13.32 -0.14 17.56
N ALA A 291 12.61 -1.16 17.05
CA ALA A 291 11.16 -1.09 16.86
C ALA A 291 10.43 -0.81 18.18
N ARG A 292 10.85 -1.44 19.28
CA ARG A 292 10.31 -1.19 20.62
C ARG A 292 10.61 0.23 21.10
N LYS A 293 11.86 0.71 20.96
CA LYS A 293 12.25 2.07 21.38
C LYS A 293 11.42 3.14 20.67
N PHE A 294 11.22 3.01 19.36
CA PHE A 294 10.38 3.93 18.60
C PHE A 294 8.93 3.90 19.10
N ALA A 295 8.36 2.71 19.25
CA ALA A 295 6.97 2.55 19.69
C ALA A 295 6.75 3.12 21.10
N GLU A 296 7.61 2.80 22.06
CA GLU A 296 7.53 3.30 23.44
C GLU A 296 7.67 4.82 23.50
N ALA A 297 8.54 5.42 22.70
CA ALA A 297 8.71 6.87 22.64
C ALA A 297 7.46 7.57 22.08
N VAL A 298 6.87 7.03 21.00
CA VAL A 298 5.61 7.54 20.44
C VAL A 298 4.48 7.39 21.43
N HIS A 299 4.28 6.19 21.99
CA HIS A 299 3.16 5.90 22.90
C HIS A 299 3.25 6.61 24.23
N ARG A 300 4.44 7.03 24.68
CA ARG A 300 4.59 7.89 25.86
C ARG A 300 3.89 9.24 25.68
N LYS A 301 3.91 9.81 24.47
CA LYS A 301 3.24 11.10 24.16
C LYS A 301 1.85 10.90 23.58
N TYR A 302 1.68 9.88 22.76
CA TYR A 302 0.44 9.54 22.05
C TYR A 302 0.05 8.07 22.31
N PRO A 303 -0.48 7.76 23.50
CA PRO A 303 -0.88 6.40 23.86
C PRO A 303 -1.82 5.79 22.81
N GLY A 304 -1.50 4.59 22.33
CA GLY A 304 -2.32 3.88 21.35
C GLY A 304 -2.16 4.35 19.91
N LYS A 305 -1.25 5.29 19.60
CA LYS A 305 -0.98 5.71 18.21
C LYS A 305 -0.61 4.50 17.35
N LEU A 306 -1.35 4.29 16.27
CA LEU A 306 -1.15 3.15 15.38
C LEU A 306 0.18 3.30 14.62
N LEU A 307 0.93 2.21 14.52
CA LEU A 307 2.20 2.18 13.80
C LEU A 307 2.12 1.23 12.60
N ALA A 308 2.99 1.45 11.63
CA ALA A 308 3.21 0.55 10.50
C ALA A 308 4.68 0.15 10.36
N TYR A 309 4.93 -1.08 9.88
CA TYR A 309 6.29 -1.63 9.77
C TYR A 309 6.51 -2.32 8.42
N ASN A 310 7.59 -1.94 7.75
CA ASN A 310 8.04 -2.56 6.51
C ASN A 310 8.91 -3.79 6.82
N CYS A 311 8.39 -4.98 6.57
CA CYS A 311 9.13 -6.23 6.59
C CYS A 311 9.91 -6.37 5.26
N SER A 312 10.91 -5.52 5.08
CA SER A 312 11.56 -5.28 3.79
C SER A 312 12.32 -6.49 3.23
N PRO A 313 12.15 -6.83 1.94
CA PRO A 313 13.02 -7.77 1.23
C PRO A 313 14.44 -7.25 0.99
N SER A 314 14.68 -5.95 1.16
CA SER A 314 16.03 -5.38 1.13
C SER A 314 16.88 -5.84 2.32
N PHE A 315 16.28 -6.46 3.33
CA PHE A 315 17.00 -7.14 4.39
C PHE A 315 17.40 -8.55 3.96
N ASN A 316 18.64 -8.94 4.24
CA ASN A 316 18.99 -10.36 4.27
C ASN A 316 18.56 -10.95 5.62
N TRP A 317 17.31 -11.44 5.68
CA TRP A 317 16.67 -11.93 6.90
C TRP A 317 17.50 -12.99 7.64
N LYS A 318 17.95 -14.04 6.95
CA LYS A 318 18.74 -15.13 7.57
C LYS A 318 20.17 -14.75 7.95
N ALA A 319 20.72 -13.71 7.33
CA ALA A 319 22.01 -13.17 7.77
C ALA A 319 21.90 -12.30 9.02
N LYS A 320 20.69 -11.80 9.34
CA LYS A 320 20.46 -10.89 10.46
C LYS A 320 19.77 -11.53 11.66
N LEU A 321 18.89 -12.50 11.43
CA LEU A 321 18.03 -13.09 12.44
C LEU A 321 18.06 -14.61 12.35
N ASP A 322 17.93 -15.27 13.51
CA ASP A 322 17.67 -16.70 13.59
C ASP A 322 16.22 -17.06 13.22
N ASP A 323 15.98 -18.34 12.91
CA ASP A 323 14.68 -18.83 12.46
C ASP A 323 13.56 -18.64 13.50
N GLU A 324 13.86 -18.70 14.80
CA GLU A 324 12.86 -18.52 15.86
C GLU A 324 12.43 -17.05 15.98
N THR A 325 13.37 -16.13 15.80
CA THR A 325 13.12 -14.70 15.77
C THR A 325 12.31 -14.32 14.53
N ILE A 326 12.63 -14.86 13.36
CA ILE A 326 11.85 -14.65 12.13
C ILE A 326 10.39 -15.12 12.32
N LYS A 327 10.18 -16.31 12.88
CA LYS A 327 8.82 -16.87 13.12
C LYS A 327 7.93 -15.98 13.99
N LYS A 328 8.51 -15.31 15.00
CA LYS A 328 7.75 -14.45 15.92
C LYS A 328 7.73 -12.97 15.53
N PHE A 329 8.54 -12.54 14.56
CA PHE A 329 8.81 -11.13 14.27
C PHE A 329 7.56 -10.27 14.16
N GLN A 330 6.61 -10.64 13.28
CA GLN A 330 5.36 -9.88 13.08
C GLN A 330 4.46 -9.86 14.32
N ARG A 331 4.43 -10.95 15.09
CA ARG A 331 3.64 -11.04 16.31
C ARG A 331 4.18 -10.11 17.39
N GLU A 332 5.50 -10.07 17.58
CA GLU A 332 6.14 -9.16 18.52
C GLU A 332 5.92 -7.70 18.12
N LEU A 333 6.05 -7.36 16.83
CA LEU A 333 5.70 -6.05 16.30
C LEU A 333 4.24 -5.67 16.57
N GLY A 334 3.30 -6.60 16.36
CA GLY A 334 1.88 -6.37 16.63
C GLY A 334 1.60 -6.02 18.09
N ALA A 335 2.31 -6.66 19.03
CA ALA A 335 2.23 -6.36 20.47
C ALA A 335 2.78 -4.98 20.84
N MET A 336 3.70 -4.43 20.03
CA MET A 336 4.25 -3.07 20.19
C MET A 336 3.37 -1.98 19.54
N GLY A 337 2.26 -2.34 18.88
CA GLY A 337 1.36 -1.39 18.21
C GLY A 337 1.62 -1.17 16.72
N TYR A 338 2.50 -1.97 16.09
CA TYR A 338 2.63 -2.03 14.63
C TYR A 338 1.46 -2.82 14.04
N LYS A 339 0.34 -2.12 13.82
CA LYS A 339 -0.95 -2.68 13.40
C LYS A 339 -1.06 -2.91 11.90
N PHE A 340 -0.22 -2.26 11.09
CA PHE A 340 -0.10 -2.56 9.66
C PHE A 340 1.34 -2.98 9.33
N GLN A 341 1.51 -4.19 8.83
CA GLN A 341 2.83 -4.75 8.50
C GLN A 341 2.84 -5.25 7.07
N PHE A 342 3.89 -5.01 6.32
CA PHE A 342 3.87 -5.32 4.90
C PHE A 342 5.24 -5.71 4.35
N VAL A 343 5.25 -6.62 3.40
CA VAL A 343 6.45 -6.98 2.62
C VAL A 343 6.37 -6.24 1.29
N THR A 344 7.13 -5.15 1.16
CA THR A 344 7.08 -4.23 0.02
C THR A 344 7.28 -4.91 -1.33
N LEU A 345 8.32 -5.74 -1.47
CA LEU A 345 8.74 -6.28 -2.77
C LEU A 345 8.30 -7.73 -3.02
N ALA A 346 7.33 -8.24 -2.28
CA ALA A 346 6.89 -9.64 -2.38
C ALA A 346 6.45 -10.04 -3.81
N GLY A 347 5.61 -9.22 -4.45
CA GLY A 347 5.19 -9.42 -5.85
C GLY A 347 6.34 -9.45 -6.86
N PHE A 348 7.35 -8.60 -6.69
CA PHE A 348 8.53 -8.58 -7.57
C PHE A 348 9.36 -9.85 -7.43
N HIS A 349 9.73 -10.25 -6.21
CA HIS A 349 10.56 -11.43 -6.01
C HIS A 349 9.84 -12.71 -6.42
N SER A 350 8.55 -12.85 -6.10
CA SER A 350 7.76 -14.03 -6.48
C SER A 350 7.57 -14.14 -7.99
N LEU A 351 7.31 -13.03 -8.69
CA LEU A 351 7.18 -12.99 -10.15
C LEU A 351 8.49 -13.38 -10.83
N ASN A 352 9.59 -12.72 -10.46
CA ASN A 352 10.88 -12.92 -11.13
C ASN A 352 11.42 -14.33 -10.88
N LEU A 353 11.38 -14.82 -9.64
CA LEU A 353 11.93 -16.14 -9.32
C LEU A 353 11.13 -17.26 -10.00
N SER A 354 9.79 -17.22 -9.92
CA SER A 354 8.95 -18.26 -10.53
C SER A 354 9.11 -18.33 -12.04
N MET A 355 9.22 -17.20 -12.72
CA MET A 355 9.48 -17.16 -14.16
C MET A 355 10.90 -17.60 -14.51
N PHE A 356 11.91 -17.21 -13.72
CA PHE A 356 13.29 -17.63 -13.93
C PHE A 356 13.43 -19.15 -13.80
N GLU A 357 12.91 -19.76 -12.74
CA GLU A 357 12.94 -21.21 -12.53
C GLU A 357 12.20 -21.97 -13.64
N LEU A 358 11.03 -21.48 -14.06
CA LEU A 358 10.29 -22.07 -15.17
C LEU A 358 11.08 -21.98 -16.49
N ALA A 359 11.64 -20.81 -16.81
CA ALA A 359 12.41 -20.60 -18.03
C ALA A 359 13.70 -21.43 -18.06
N ASP A 360 14.38 -21.55 -16.92
CA ASP A 360 15.57 -22.38 -16.76
C ASP A 360 15.24 -23.86 -16.98
N GLY A 361 14.19 -24.36 -16.33
CA GLY A 361 13.72 -25.74 -16.54
C GLY A 361 13.21 -25.98 -17.97
N TYR A 362 12.49 -25.02 -18.55
CA TYR A 362 11.93 -25.14 -19.90
C TYR A 362 13.01 -25.13 -20.99
N ARG A 363 14.10 -24.36 -20.80
CA ARG A 363 15.28 -24.38 -21.68
C ARG A 363 15.85 -25.79 -21.81
N ASP A 364 15.92 -26.51 -20.69
CA ASP A 364 16.64 -27.80 -20.63
C ASP A 364 15.72 -29.03 -20.83
N ARG A 365 14.45 -28.95 -20.39
CA ARG A 365 13.51 -30.08 -20.37
C ARG A 365 12.18 -29.81 -21.07
N GLY A 366 11.98 -28.61 -21.63
CA GLY A 366 10.77 -28.25 -22.36
C GLY A 366 9.49 -28.50 -21.55
N MET A 367 8.56 -29.23 -22.15
CA MET A 367 7.22 -29.48 -21.57
C MET A 367 7.24 -30.23 -20.23
N ASP A 368 8.30 -30.96 -19.90
CA ASP A 368 8.43 -31.62 -18.60
C ASP A 368 8.44 -30.59 -17.45
N ALA A 369 9.22 -29.52 -17.59
CA ALA A 369 9.26 -28.42 -16.61
C ALA A 369 7.91 -27.68 -16.49
N TYR A 370 7.21 -27.49 -17.62
CA TYR A 370 5.88 -26.88 -17.58
C TYR A 370 4.83 -27.81 -16.95
N SER A 371 4.90 -29.11 -17.21
CA SER A 371 4.02 -30.10 -16.58
C SER A 371 4.22 -30.17 -15.07
N GLU A 372 5.45 -30.06 -14.57
CA GLU A 372 5.72 -29.96 -13.12
C GLU A 372 5.04 -28.74 -12.48
N LEU A 373 5.07 -27.58 -13.15
CA LEU A 373 4.33 -26.39 -12.70
C LEU A 373 2.83 -26.68 -12.65
N GLN A 374 2.26 -27.24 -13.71
CA GLN A 374 0.83 -27.57 -13.78
C GLN A 374 0.44 -28.59 -12.69
N GLN A 375 1.27 -29.59 -12.41
CA GLN A 375 1.01 -30.57 -11.35
C GLN A 375 1.07 -29.93 -9.96
N ARG A 376 1.93 -28.94 -9.75
CA ARG A 376 1.93 -28.14 -8.52
C ARG A 376 0.65 -27.32 -8.38
N GLU A 377 0.11 -26.77 -9.47
CA GLU A 377 -1.18 -26.08 -9.47
C GLU A 377 -2.32 -27.02 -9.06
N PHE A 378 -2.40 -28.21 -9.66
CA PHE A 378 -3.37 -29.24 -9.24
C PHE A 378 -3.21 -29.63 -7.76
N ALA A 379 -1.98 -29.76 -7.26
CA ALA A 379 -1.76 -30.07 -5.85
C ALA A 379 -2.25 -28.93 -4.93
N ALA A 380 -2.13 -27.68 -5.37
CA ALA A 380 -2.54 -26.50 -4.61
C ALA A 380 -4.06 -26.31 -4.54
N THR A 381 -4.87 -26.96 -5.38
CA THR A 381 -6.34 -26.83 -5.33
C THR A 381 -6.91 -27.33 -4.00
N LYS A 382 -6.24 -28.30 -3.36
CA LYS A 382 -6.53 -28.76 -1.99
C LYS A 382 -6.42 -27.67 -0.92
N GLN A 383 -5.72 -26.58 -1.22
CA GLN A 383 -5.52 -25.42 -0.35
C GLN A 383 -6.37 -24.21 -0.79
N GLY A 384 -7.26 -24.39 -1.78
CA GLY A 384 -8.16 -23.34 -2.28
C GLY A 384 -7.64 -22.57 -3.51
N PHE A 385 -6.54 -22.99 -4.14
CA PHE A 385 -6.10 -22.44 -5.43
C PHE A 385 -7.06 -22.82 -6.57
N THR A 386 -7.37 -21.90 -7.48
CA THR A 386 -8.35 -22.15 -8.55
C THR A 386 -7.87 -21.80 -9.95
N ALA A 387 -6.74 -21.11 -10.10
CA ALA A 387 -6.29 -20.61 -11.40
C ALA A 387 -5.79 -21.69 -12.38
N VAL A 388 -5.68 -22.95 -11.93
CA VAL A 388 -5.52 -24.11 -12.82
C VAL A 388 -6.63 -24.16 -13.88
N ARG A 389 -7.84 -23.72 -13.50
CA ARG A 389 -8.99 -23.46 -14.39
C ARG A 389 -9.00 -22.00 -14.84
N HIS A 390 -8.01 -21.65 -15.66
CA HIS A 390 -7.71 -20.28 -16.05
C HIS A 390 -8.82 -19.60 -16.85
N GLN A 391 -9.66 -20.33 -17.60
CA GLN A 391 -10.80 -19.75 -18.32
C GLN A 391 -11.87 -19.26 -17.33
N ARG A 392 -12.23 -20.11 -16.35
CA ARG A 392 -13.10 -19.70 -15.25
C ARG A 392 -12.49 -18.53 -14.46
N GLU A 393 -11.21 -18.61 -14.12
CA GLU A 393 -10.53 -17.63 -13.26
C GLU A 393 -10.59 -16.19 -13.79
N VAL A 394 -10.57 -16.02 -15.12
CA VAL A 394 -10.66 -14.69 -15.77
C VAL A 394 -12.10 -14.30 -16.14
N GLY A 395 -13.08 -15.15 -15.84
CA GLY A 395 -14.50 -14.85 -15.96
C GLY A 395 -15.16 -15.26 -17.27
N THR A 396 -14.61 -16.24 -18.00
CA THR A 396 -15.25 -16.76 -19.22
C THR A 396 -16.69 -17.20 -18.95
N GLY A 397 -16.94 -17.95 -17.85
CA GLY A 397 -18.30 -18.33 -17.44
C GLY A 397 -19.20 -17.15 -17.05
N TYR A 398 -18.65 -16.11 -16.42
CA TYR A 398 -19.39 -14.88 -16.13
C TYR A 398 -19.85 -14.20 -17.43
N PHE A 399 -18.97 -14.11 -18.43
CA PHE A 399 -19.32 -13.47 -19.71
C PHE A 399 -20.26 -14.34 -20.56
N ASP A 400 -20.20 -15.67 -20.45
CA ASP A 400 -21.21 -16.56 -21.00
C ASP A 400 -22.59 -16.31 -20.38
N LEU A 401 -22.65 -16.08 -19.06
CA LEU A 401 -23.89 -15.72 -18.38
C LEU A 401 -24.44 -14.37 -18.88
N VAL A 402 -23.57 -13.36 -19.08
CA VAL A 402 -23.97 -12.08 -19.67
C VAL A 402 -24.54 -12.30 -21.08
N SER A 403 -23.84 -13.06 -21.93
CA SER A 403 -24.25 -13.35 -23.31
C SER A 403 -25.59 -14.09 -23.37
N THR A 404 -25.76 -15.12 -22.55
CA THR A 404 -27.02 -15.88 -22.48
C THR A 404 -28.15 -15.05 -21.88
N THR A 405 -27.88 -14.15 -20.95
CA THR A 405 -28.89 -13.21 -20.43
C THR A 405 -29.37 -12.26 -21.53
N ILE A 406 -28.45 -11.64 -22.28
CA ILE A 406 -28.78 -10.73 -23.40
C ILE A 406 -29.59 -11.46 -24.49
N THR A 407 -29.20 -12.69 -24.81
CA THR A 407 -29.81 -13.47 -25.89
C THR A 407 -30.98 -14.34 -25.44
N GLN A 408 -31.41 -14.25 -24.18
CA GLN A 408 -32.45 -15.10 -23.59
C GLN A 408 -32.17 -16.60 -23.81
N GLY A 409 -30.91 -17.01 -23.62
CA GLY A 409 -30.44 -18.38 -23.75
C GLY A 409 -30.24 -18.88 -25.17
N LYS A 410 -30.35 -18.02 -26.20
CA LYS A 410 -30.28 -18.42 -27.62
C LYS A 410 -28.89 -18.30 -28.25
N SER A 411 -27.91 -17.75 -27.53
CA SER A 411 -26.54 -17.62 -28.05
C SER A 411 -25.98 -18.99 -28.44
N SER A 412 -25.45 -19.11 -29.66
CA SER A 412 -24.73 -20.29 -30.14
C SER A 412 -23.21 -20.14 -30.02
N THR A 413 -22.74 -19.07 -29.38
CA THR A 413 -21.31 -18.70 -29.30
C THR A 413 -20.86 -18.49 -27.86
N THR A 414 -21.39 -19.26 -26.92
CA THR A 414 -20.85 -19.34 -25.57
C THR A 414 -19.53 -20.10 -25.59
N ALA A 415 -18.63 -19.79 -24.65
CA ALA A 415 -17.24 -20.23 -24.69
C ALA A 415 -16.98 -21.50 -23.87
N MET A 416 -17.60 -21.64 -22.68
CA MET A 416 -17.23 -22.70 -21.73
C MET A 416 -17.70 -24.10 -22.16
N GLY A 417 -18.87 -24.22 -22.80
CA GLY A 417 -19.55 -25.50 -23.03
C GLY A 417 -18.72 -26.52 -23.83
N GLU A 418 -18.01 -26.05 -24.86
CA GLU A 418 -17.17 -26.89 -25.74
C GLU A 418 -15.66 -26.70 -25.45
N SER A 419 -15.31 -26.07 -24.32
CA SER A 419 -13.91 -25.76 -24.00
C SER A 419 -13.11 -27.01 -23.57
N THR A 420 -11.80 -26.99 -23.84
CA THR A 420 -10.87 -28.00 -23.32
C THR A 420 -10.80 -27.98 -21.79
N GLU A 421 -11.04 -26.83 -21.15
CA GLU A 421 -11.13 -26.74 -19.69
C GLU A 421 -12.25 -27.63 -19.15
N THR A 422 -13.46 -27.51 -19.72
CA THR A 422 -14.60 -28.37 -19.35
C THR A 422 -14.30 -29.85 -19.58
N ALA A 423 -13.61 -30.19 -20.67
CA ALA A 423 -13.34 -31.57 -21.04
C ALA A 423 -12.19 -32.23 -20.25
N GLN A 424 -11.15 -31.49 -19.86
CA GLN A 424 -9.89 -32.05 -19.35
C GLN A 424 -9.61 -31.72 -17.87
N PHE A 425 -10.30 -30.75 -17.28
CA PHE A 425 -10.07 -30.28 -15.91
C PHE A 425 -11.19 -30.72 -14.95
N THR A 426 -11.82 -31.88 -15.22
CA THR A 426 -12.95 -32.42 -14.45
C THR A 426 -12.60 -32.83 -13.02
N HIS A 427 -11.31 -32.97 -12.71
CA HIS A 427 -10.79 -33.36 -11.39
C HIS A 427 -9.95 -32.25 -10.73
N ALA A 428 -10.01 -31.02 -11.25
CA ALA A 428 -9.25 -29.88 -10.77
C ALA A 428 -9.83 -29.29 -9.48
#